data_AF-A0A9W7W7K4-F1
#
_entry.id   AF-A0A9W7W7K4-F1
#
_cell.length_a   1.000
_cell.length_b   1.000
_cell.length_c   1.000
_cell.angle_alpha   90.00
_cell.angle_beta   90.00
_cell.angle_gamma   90.00
#
_symmetry.space_group_name_H-M   'P 1'
#
loop_
_entity.id
_entity.type
_entity.pdbx_description
1 polymer ?
#
loop_
_entity_poly.entity_id
_entity_poly.type
_entity_poly.pdbx_seq_one_letter_code
_entity_poly.pdbx_strand_id
1 'polypeptide(L)'
;VYAPSFDHAVKDPVEDDIPIAATARIIILEGNYLALNSGEWKEAAALMDELWFVDVPEDVARRRLIERHVTSGIARDAAEAARRVDENDLVNGRQIVGERLPVHEVVQSREDEGWRPERQGIDRERDA
;
A
#
# COMPACT_ATOMS: atom_id res chain seq x y z
N VAL A 1 2.66 2.03 -23.63
CA VAL A 1 3.83 1.48 -22.90
C VAL A 1 3.33 0.42 -21.96
N TYR A 2 4.19 -0.47 -21.46
CA TYR A 2 3.79 -1.47 -20.48
C TYR A 2 4.53 -1.19 -19.17
N ALA A 3 3.85 -1.41 -18.05
CA ALA A 3 4.43 -1.35 -16.72
C ALA A 3 4.47 -2.76 -16.11
N PRO A 4 5.44 -3.05 -15.23
CA PRO A 4 5.48 -4.34 -14.55
C PRO A 4 4.34 -4.46 -13.53
N SER A 5 3.94 -5.70 -13.24
CA SER A 5 3.10 -6.04 -12.09
C SER A 5 3.88 -6.90 -11.08
N PHE A 6 3.21 -7.35 -10.02
CA PHE A 6 3.79 -8.27 -9.05
C PHE A 6 2.84 -9.44 -8.81
N ASP A 7 3.31 -10.67 -9.02
CA ASP A 7 2.54 -11.88 -8.75
C ASP A 7 2.74 -12.31 -7.30
N HIS A 8 1.68 -12.21 -6.50
CA HIS A 8 1.70 -12.55 -5.08
C HIS A 8 1.81 -14.05 -4.79
N ALA A 9 1.43 -14.93 -5.72
CA ALA A 9 1.49 -16.37 -5.55
C ALA A 9 2.94 -16.88 -5.63
N VAL A 10 3.71 -16.35 -6.58
CA VAL A 10 5.12 -16.72 -6.78
C VAL A 10 6.11 -15.73 -6.16
N LYS A 11 5.63 -14.53 -5.77
CA LYS A 11 6.40 -13.44 -5.14
C LYS A 11 7.48 -12.84 -6.04
N ASP A 12 7.20 -12.77 -7.33
CA ASP A 12 8.11 -12.23 -8.34
C ASP A 12 7.42 -11.15 -9.19
N PRO A 13 8.19 -10.15 -9.67
CA PRO A 13 7.68 -9.17 -10.63
C PRO A 13 7.40 -9.82 -11.99
N VAL A 14 6.37 -9.34 -12.68
CA VAL A 14 6.03 -9.74 -14.05
C VAL A 14 6.30 -8.54 -14.96
N GLU A 15 7.24 -8.69 -15.89
CA GLU A 15 7.56 -7.66 -16.88
C GLU A 15 6.43 -7.45 -17.88
N ASP A 16 6.25 -6.20 -18.33
CA ASP A 16 5.31 -5.79 -19.38
C ASP A 16 3.83 -6.22 -19.19
N ASP A 17 3.38 -6.41 -17.95
CA ASP A 17 2.05 -6.98 -17.66
C ASP A 17 0.90 -5.96 -17.75
N ILE A 18 1.14 -4.70 -17.36
CA ILE A 18 0.09 -3.67 -17.28
C ILE A 18 0.15 -2.77 -18.51
N PRO A 19 -0.79 -2.87 -19.47
CA PRO A 19 -0.82 -2.00 -20.63
C PRO A 19 -1.27 -0.58 -20.27
N ILE A 20 -0.41 0.40 -20.53
CA ILE A 20 -0.75 1.82 -20.46
C ILE A 20 -0.98 2.33 -21.87
N ALA A 21 -2.26 2.47 -22.22
CA ALA A 21 -2.70 2.97 -23.52
C ALA A 21 -2.26 4.42 -23.73
N ALA A 22 -1.92 4.80 -24.96
CA ALA A 22 -1.61 6.19 -25.30
C ALA A 22 -2.80 7.15 -25.10
N THR A 23 -4.01 6.60 -25.00
CA THR A 23 -5.24 7.34 -24.69
C THR A 23 -5.49 7.51 -23.19
N ALA A 24 -4.70 6.87 -22.32
CA ALA A 24 -4.82 7.05 -20.88
C ALA A 24 -4.60 8.52 -20.52
N ARG A 25 -5.56 9.10 -19.79
CA ARG A 25 -5.54 10.53 -19.41
C ARG A 25 -5.14 10.74 -17.96
N ILE A 26 -5.33 9.72 -17.13
CA ILE A 26 -5.00 9.69 -15.71
C ILE A 26 -4.31 8.34 -15.46
N ILE A 27 -3.21 8.38 -14.71
CA ILE A 27 -2.50 7.20 -14.23
C ILE A 27 -2.43 7.35 -12.71
N ILE A 28 -2.92 6.34 -11.99
CA ILE A 28 -2.81 6.29 -10.53
C ILE A 28 -1.66 5.34 -10.21
N LEU A 29 -0.65 5.86 -9.53
CA LEU A 29 0.45 5.07 -8.99
C LEU A 29 0.17 4.88 -7.50
N GLU A 30 0.21 3.63 -7.04
CA GLU A 30 0.06 3.28 -5.63
C GLU A 30 1.33 2.62 -5.11
N GLY A 31 1.76 2.99 -3.90
CA GLY A 31 2.92 2.38 -3.27
C GLY A 31 3.36 3.15 -2.03
N ASN A 32 4.10 2.44 -1.15
CA ASN A 32 4.51 2.97 0.15
C ASN A 32 5.48 4.16 0.07
N TYR A 33 6.33 4.19 -0.95
CA TYR A 33 7.48 5.10 -1.01
C TYR A 33 7.33 6.25 -2.00
N LEU A 34 6.17 6.39 -2.68
CA LEU A 34 5.96 7.39 -3.73
C LEU A 34 6.12 8.85 -3.25
N ALA A 35 5.99 9.09 -1.94
CA ALA A 35 6.21 10.40 -1.33
C ALA A 35 7.42 10.45 -0.39
N LEU A 36 8.31 9.44 -0.41
CA LEU A 36 9.49 9.41 0.46
C LEU A 36 10.55 10.43 -0.02
N ASN A 37 11.04 11.28 0.87
CA ASN A 37 12.08 12.28 0.57
C ASN A 37 13.49 11.67 0.54
N SER A 38 13.70 10.63 -0.26
CA SER A 38 14.98 9.92 -0.35
C SER A 38 15.28 9.41 -1.75
N GLY A 39 16.50 9.67 -2.25
CA GLY A 39 17.03 9.12 -3.50
C GLY A 39 16.07 9.16 -4.68
N GLU A 40 15.99 8.03 -5.38
CA GLU A 40 15.14 7.81 -6.56
C GLU A 40 13.64 8.01 -6.30
N TRP A 41 13.17 7.83 -5.06
CA TRP A 41 11.77 8.08 -4.71
C TRP A 41 11.41 9.55 -4.78
N LYS A 42 12.31 10.42 -4.33
CA LYS A 42 12.12 11.87 -4.43
C LYS A 42 12.11 12.34 -5.88
N GLU A 43 12.97 11.76 -6.71
CA GLU A 43 13.03 12.04 -8.14
C GLU A 43 11.75 11.59 -8.85
N ALA A 44 11.27 10.38 -8.54
CA ALA A 44 10.00 9.87 -9.06
C ALA A 44 8.81 10.75 -8.61
N ALA A 45 8.76 11.15 -7.33
CA ALA A 45 7.72 12.01 -6.80
C ALA A 45 7.62 13.35 -7.54
N ALA A 46 8.76 13.91 -7.99
CA ALA A 46 8.80 15.16 -8.76
C ALA A 46 8.23 15.03 -10.18
N LEU A 47 8.02 13.81 -10.69
CA LEU A 47 7.39 13.56 -11.99
C LEU A 47 5.86 13.40 -11.89
N MET A 48 5.31 13.30 -10.67
CA MET A 48 3.88 13.11 -10.44
C MET A 48 3.19 14.47 -10.32
N ASP A 49 2.04 14.62 -10.97
CA ASP A 49 1.24 15.84 -10.89
C ASP A 49 0.64 16.06 -9.49
N GLU A 50 0.22 14.97 -8.85
CA GLU A 50 -0.35 14.98 -7.52
C GLU A 50 0.21 13.84 -6.67
N LEU A 51 0.29 14.10 -5.36
CA LEU A 51 0.74 13.15 -4.35
C LEU A 51 -0.31 13.13 -3.25
N TRP A 52 -0.86 11.96 -2.98
CA TRP A 52 -1.91 11.74 -2.01
C TRP A 52 -1.40 10.77 -0.96
N PHE A 53 -1.67 11.02 0.31
CA PHE A 53 -1.24 10.17 1.41
C PHE A 53 -2.43 9.62 2.19
N VAL A 54 -2.50 8.31 2.34
CA VAL A 54 -3.50 7.67 3.21
C VAL A 54 -2.94 7.60 4.62
N ASP A 55 -3.48 8.43 5.51
CA ASP A 55 -3.07 8.47 6.91
C ASP A 55 -3.88 7.45 7.74
N VAL A 56 -3.17 6.59 8.46
CA VAL A 56 -3.72 5.50 9.27
C VAL A 56 -3.07 5.58 10.64
N PRO A 57 -3.85 5.61 11.74
CA PRO A 57 -3.28 5.49 13.08
C PRO A 57 -2.42 4.24 13.22
N GLU A 58 -1.23 4.37 13.83
CA GLU A 58 -0.24 3.28 13.90
C GLU A 58 -0.80 2.01 14.56
N ASP A 59 -1.62 2.16 15.60
CA ASP A 59 -2.29 1.05 16.30
C ASP A 59 -3.29 0.31 15.40
N VAL A 60 -4.03 1.05 14.57
CA VAL A 60 -4.94 0.49 13.57
C VAL A 60 -4.16 -0.24 12.48
N ALA A 61 -3.09 0.36 11.96
CA ALA A 61 -2.22 -0.27 10.96
C ALA A 61 -1.60 -1.57 11.52
N ARG A 62 -1.06 -1.53 12.74
CA ARG A 62 -0.49 -2.68 13.43
C ARG A 62 -1.49 -3.83 13.55
N ARG A 63 -2.71 -3.56 14.00
CA ARG A 63 -3.78 -4.56 14.14
C ARG A 63 -4.10 -5.22 12.79
N ARG A 64 -4.29 -4.42 11.73
CA ARG A 64 -4.61 -4.91 10.38
C ARG A 64 -3.48 -5.75 9.79
N LEU A 65 -2.22 -5.36 10.01
CA LEU A 65 -1.07 -6.10 9.52
C LEU A 65 -0.90 -7.45 10.23
N ILE A 66 -1.16 -7.52 11.54
CA ILE A 66 -1.14 -8.78 12.29
C ILE A 66 -2.16 -9.74 11.70
N GLU A 67 -3.40 -9.28 11.51
CA GLU A 67 -4.47 -10.09 10.91
C GLU A 67 -4.11 -10.56 9.49
N ARG A 68 -3.54 -9.66 8.67
CA ARG A 68 -3.09 -9.97 7.31
C ARG A 68 -1.99 -11.02 7.27
N HIS A 69 -0.97 -10.91 8.14
CA HIS A 69 0.15 -11.88 8.18
C HIS A 69 -0.30 -13.28 8.60
N VAL A 70 -1.26 -13.37 9.52
CA VAL A 70 -1.84 -14.68 9.90
C VAL A 70 -2.68 -15.26 8.76
N THR A 71 -3.57 -14.45 8.18
CA THR A 71 -4.50 -14.89 7.12
C THR A 71 -3.76 -15.33 5.85
N SER A 72 -2.69 -14.62 5.48
CA SER A 72 -1.85 -14.96 4.32
C SER A 72 -0.86 -16.11 4.58
N GLY A 73 -0.79 -16.64 5.80
CA GLY A 73 0.18 -17.68 6.18
C GLY A 73 1.63 -17.20 6.26
N ILE A 74 1.87 -15.89 6.21
CA ILE A 74 3.20 -15.28 6.41
C ILE A 74 3.73 -15.51 7.83
N ALA A 75 2.83 -15.57 8.81
CA ALA A 75 3.13 -15.87 10.21
C ALA A 75 2.21 -16.98 10.72
N ARG A 76 2.74 -17.87 11.57
CA ARG A 76 1.98 -19.03 12.09
C ARG A 76 0.90 -18.66 13.09
N ASP A 77 1.12 -17.60 13.86
CA ASP A 77 0.20 -17.12 14.88
C ASP A 77 0.32 -15.59 15.06
N ALA A 78 -0.60 -15.03 15.85
CA ALA A 78 -0.67 -13.59 16.09
C ALA A 78 0.58 -13.05 16.82
N ALA A 79 1.26 -13.86 17.64
CA ALA A 79 2.44 -13.42 18.37
C ALA A 79 3.65 -13.30 17.44
N GLU A 80 3.82 -14.24 16.52
CA GLU A 80 4.81 -14.17 15.45
C GLU A 80 4.53 -13.03 14.48
N ALA A 81 3.27 -12.85 14.08
CA ALA A 81 2.85 -11.74 13.24
C ALA A 81 3.15 -10.39 13.91
N ALA A 82 2.83 -10.24 15.20
CA ALA A 82 3.09 -9.02 15.96
C ALA A 82 4.57 -8.65 15.97
N ARG A 83 5.47 -9.61 16.25
CA ARG A 83 6.93 -9.37 16.20
C ARG A 83 7.38 -8.87 14.84
N ARG A 84 6.94 -9.55 13.76
CA ARG A 84 7.27 -9.16 12.38
C ARG A 84 6.81 -7.75 12.04
N VAL A 85 5.59 -7.41 12.44
CA VAL A 85 5.03 -6.06 12.23
C VAL A 85 5.84 -5.01 12.98
N ASP A 86 6.16 -5.26 14.25
CA ASP A 86 6.88 -4.30 15.10
C ASP A 86 8.32 -4.05 14.63
N GLU A 87 8.99 -5.10 14.13
CA GLU A 87 10.40 -5.07 13.72
C GLU A 87 10.61 -4.64 12.26
N ASN A 88 9.60 -4.78 11.39
CA ASN A 88 9.73 -4.50 9.96
C ASN A 88 8.67 -3.51 9.46
N ASP A 89 7.40 -3.91 9.44
CA ASP A 89 6.34 -3.12 8.80
C ASP A 89 6.19 -1.73 9.45
N LEU A 90 6.20 -1.64 10.79
CA LEU A 90 6.10 -0.35 11.51
C LEU A 90 7.39 0.46 11.44
N VAL A 91 8.55 -0.17 11.31
CA VAL A 91 9.82 0.55 11.10
C VAL A 91 9.76 1.30 9.77
N ASN A 92 9.32 0.61 8.71
CA ASN A 92 9.12 1.23 7.40
C ASN A 92 8.03 2.30 7.46
N GLY A 93 6.89 2.02 8.11
CA GLY A 93 5.80 2.97 8.27
C GLY A 93 6.22 4.26 8.96
N ARG A 94 6.99 4.17 10.06
CA ARG A 94 7.52 5.33 10.78
C ARG A 94 8.52 6.11 9.94
N GLN A 95 9.36 5.44 9.15
CA GLN A 95 10.25 6.13 8.21
C GLN A 95 9.45 6.91 7.18
N ILE A 96 8.46 6.27 6.54
CA ILE A 96 7.61 6.92 5.52
C ILE A 96 6.93 8.15 6.10
N VAL A 97 6.34 8.06 7.30
CA VAL A 97 5.66 9.19 7.94
C VAL A 97 6.64 10.29 8.33
N GLY A 98 7.81 9.94 8.87
CA GLY A 98 8.82 10.90 9.35
C GLY A 98 9.60 11.60 8.24
N GLU A 99 9.79 10.94 7.10
CA GLU A 99 10.60 11.41 5.98
C GLU A 99 9.77 11.72 4.73
N ARG A 100 8.45 11.90 4.87
CA ARG A 100 7.56 12.21 3.75
C ARG A 100 7.81 13.62 3.21
N LEU A 101 7.76 13.76 1.88
CA LEU A 101 7.56 15.05 1.21
C LEU A 101 6.21 15.67 1.58
N PRO A 102 6.03 16.99 1.45
CA PRO A 102 4.69 17.58 1.38
C PRO A 102 3.85 16.87 0.32
N VAL A 103 2.57 16.64 0.63
CA VAL A 103 1.61 16.01 -0.28
C VAL A 103 0.48 16.98 -0.54
N HIS A 104 -0.20 16.78 -1.66
CA HIS A 104 -1.32 17.62 -2.07
C HIS A 104 -2.54 17.33 -1.22
N GLU A 105 -2.78 16.05 -0.90
CA GLU A 105 -3.93 15.64 -0.10
C GLU A 105 -3.58 14.56 0.92
N VAL A 106 -4.26 14.62 2.08
CA VAL A 106 -4.19 13.60 3.12
C VAL A 106 -5.57 13.00 3.33
N VAL A 107 -5.71 11.72 2.99
CA VAL A 107 -6.94 10.96 3.18
C VAL A 107 -6.85 10.19 4.49
N GLN A 108 -7.72 10.53 5.44
CA GLN A 108 -7.78 9.84 6.73
C GLN A 108 -8.50 8.49 6.58
N SER A 109 -7.78 7.39 6.84
CA SER A 109 -8.37 6.05 6.88
C SER A 109 -9.17 5.86 8.17
N ARG A 110 -10.49 5.95 8.05
CA ARG A 110 -11.43 5.72 9.17
C ARG A 110 -12.12 4.38 8.99
N GLU A 111 -12.27 3.63 10.08
CA GLU A 111 -13.11 2.44 10.06
C GLU A 111 -14.57 2.86 10.04
N ASP A 112 -15.23 2.59 8.92
CA ASP A 112 -16.65 2.79 8.73
C ASP A 112 -17.30 1.44 8.39
N GLU A 113 -18.02 0.87 9.36
CA GLU A 113 -18.77 -0.37 9.23
C GLU A 113 -19.85 -0.29 8.12
N GLY A 114 -20.37 0.90 7.84
CA GLY A 114 -21.35 1.15 6.79
C GLY A 114 -20.73 1.13 5.39
N TRP A 115 -19.41 1.31 5.29
CA TRP A 115 -18.67 1.37 4.03
C TRP A 115 -17.79 0.13 3.78
N ARG A 116 -18.03 -0.97 4.50
CA ARG A 116 -17.29 -2.22 4.26
C ARG A 116 -17.56 -2.80 2.86
N PRO A 117 -16.60 -3.48 2.22
CA PRO A 117 -16.77 -4.09 0.90
C PRO A 117 -18.04 -4.95 0.77
N GLU A 118 -18.36 -5.73 1.81
CA GLU A 118 -19.53 -6.61 1.83
C GLU A 118 -20.85 -5.82 1.79
N ARG A 119 -20.86 -4.58 2.32
CA ARG A 119 -21.99 -3.63 2.25
C ARG A 119 -22.08 -2.93 0.90
N GLN A 120 -20.97 -2.88 0.15
CA GLN A 120 -20.88 -2.31 -1.19
C GLN A 120 -21.10 -3.36 -2.30
N GLY A 121 -21.28 -4.63 -1.94
CA GLY A 121 -21.42 -5.74 -2.90
C GLY A 121 -20.09 -6.19 -3.52
N ILE A 122 -18.96 -5.83 -2.91
CA ILE A 122 -17.62 -6.26 -3.31
C ILE A 122 -17.29 -7.57 -2.58
N ASP A 123 -16.99 -8.61 -3.34
CA ASP A 123 -16.71 -9.96 -2.86
C ASP A 123 -15.19 -10.20 -2.83
N ARG A 124 -14.60 -10.12 -1.63
CA ARG A 124 -13.15 -10.21 -1.41
C ARG A 124 -12.52 -11.54 -1.86
N GLU A 125 -13.29 -12.61 -2.04
CA GLU A 125 -12.78 -13.90 -2.53
C GLU A 125 -12.65 -13.94 -4.06
N ARG A 126 -13.30 -13.03 -4.79
CA ARG A 126 -13.29 -12.98 -6.25
C ARG A 126 -12.22 -12.05 -6.83
N ASP A 127 -11.82 -11.04 -6.05
CA ASP A 127 -10.98 -9.93 -6.48
C ASP A 127 -9.55 -9.96 -5.87
N ALA A 128 -9.15 -11.11 -5.30
CA ALA A 128 -7.85 -11.33 -4.64
C ALA A 128 -6.94 -12.29 -5.42
#